data_AF-A0A7J4DVW3-F1
#
_entry.id   AF-A0A7J4DVW3-F1
#
_cell.length_a   1.000
_cell.length_b   1.000
_cell.length_c   1.000
_cell.angle_alpha   90.00
_cell.angle_beta   90.00
_cell.angle_gamma   90.00
#
_symmetry.space_group_name_H-M   'P 1'
#
loop_
_entity.id
_entity.type
_entity.pdbx_description
1 polymer ?
#
loop_
_entity_poly.entity_id
_entity_poly.type
_entity_poly.pdbx_seq_one_letter_code
_entity_poly.pdbx_strand_id
1 'polypeptide(L)'
;MRMKIIGADSFGVRSLATIIEVCGLKIFVDPGVSFAPRRYGLPPHEIELKRVKEVENAILRELEDTDIIIITHYHYDHYLYRQEHIEAYKGKILLVKNPTQSINVSQRIRAHRLLKRFGVENLAKKVEYADSRTFHFKCCTIDFSPPVPHGIEGTKLGYVVMVRVGSETGSIVVASDVQGPMSLNTL
;
A
#
# COMPACT_ATOMS: atom_id res chain seq x y z
N MET A 1 -1.57 -1.50 -20.70
CA MET A 1 -1.54 -1.25 -19.23
C MET A 1 -2.78 -0.45 -18.85
N ARG A 2 -3.46 -0.77 -17.75
CA ARG A 2 -4.65 -0.06 -17.26
C ARG A 2 -4.49 0.26 -15.77
N MET A 3 -4.94 1.45 -15.37
CA MET A 3 -4.99 1.86 -13.96
C MET A 3 -6.44 2.07 -13.53
N LYS A 4 -6.77 1.69 -12.29
CA LYS A 4 -8.04 2.01 -11.65
C LYS A 4 -7.80 2.38 -10.19
N ILE A 5 -8.36 3.50 -9.74
CA ILE A 5 -8.34 3.91 -8.33
C ILE A 5 -9.62 3.42 -7.65
N ILE A 6 -9.48 2.67 -6.55
CA ILE A 6 -10.59 2.10 -5.77
C ILE A 6 -10.94 2.99 -4.58
N GLY A 7 -9.92 3.56 -3.93
CA GLY A 7 -10.06 4.49 -2.81
C GLY A 7 -9.10 5.66 -2.97
N ALA A 8 -9.57 6.86 -2.62
CA ALA A 8 -8.80 8.09 -2.65
C ALA A 8 -9.34 9.08 -1.61
N ASP A 9 -8.51 10.03 -1.18
CA ASP A 9 -8.93 11.19 -0.39
C ASP A 9 -10.13 11.92 -1.02
N SER A 10 -10.11 12.09 -2.34
CA SER A 10 -11.20 12.69 -3.12
C SER A 10 -12.48 11.85 -3.14
N PHE A 11 -12.42 10.57 -2.74
CA PHE A 11 -13.58 9.68 -2.64
C PHE A 11 -14.20 9.71 -1.24
N GLY A 12 -13.72 10.58 -0.35
CA GLY A 12 -14.27 10.79 1.00
C GLY A 12 -13.70 9.85 2.06
N VAL A 13 -12.57 9.19 1.79
CA VAL A 13 -11.87 8.27 2.70
C VAL A 13 -10.38 8.55 2.66
N ARG A 14 -9.61 8.15 3.67
CA ARG A 14 -8.15 8.18 3.57
C ARG A 14 -7.65 6.93 2.86
N SER A 15 -7.09 7.08 1.66
CA SER A 15 -6.62 5.97 0.83
C SER A 15 -5.91 6.48 -0.43
N LEU A 16 -5.14 5.61 -1.06
CA LEU A 16 -4.81 5.70 -2.49
C LEU A 16 -4.76 4.28 -3.11
N ALA A 17 -5.76 3.46 -2.77
CA ALA A 17 -5.86 2.07 -3.20
C ALA A 17 -5.97 1.99 -4.74
N THR A 18 -4.91 1.50 -5.39
CA THR A 18 -4.73 1.59 -6.85
C THR A 18 -4.46 0.22 -7.46
N ILE A 19 -5.24 -0.14 -8.48
CA ILE A 19 -5.04 -1.34 -9.29
C ILE A 19 -4.30 -0.98 -10.57
N ILE A 20 -3.32 -1.80 -10.91
CA ILE A 20 -2.57 -1.74 -12.17
C ILE A 20 -2.67 -3.11 -12.84
N GLU A 21 -3.29 -3.15 -14.02
CA GLU A 21 -3.38 -4.34 -14.86
C GLU A 21 -2.37 -4.26 -16.01
N VAL A 22 -1.46 -5.23 -16.06
CA VAL A 22 -0.36 -5.27 -17.04
C VAL A 22 0.10 -6.70 -17.25
N CYS A 23 0.41 -7.09 -18.48
CA CYS A 23 0.93 -8.43 -18.79
C CYS A 23 0.06 -9.59 -18.30
N GLY A 24 -1.26 -9.40 -18.23
CA GLY A 24 -2.19 -10.37 -17.65
C GLY A 24 -1.91 -10.65 -16.17
N LEU A 25 -1.46 -9.64 -15.43
CA LEU A 25 -1.33 -9.62 -13.98
C LEU A 25 -2.20 -8.48 -13.43
N LYS A 26 -2.84 -8.73 -12.29
CA LYS A 26 -3.52 -7.73 -11.49
C LYS A 26 -2.67 -7.39 -10.26
N ILE A 27 -2.14 -6.17 -10.23
CA ILE A 27 -1.30 -5.64 -9.15
C ILE A 27 -2.12 -4.63 -8.36
N PHE A 28 -2.23 -4.81 -7.04
CA PHE A 28 -2.94 -3.90 -6.16
C PHE A 28 -1.95 -3.20 -5.23
N VAL A 29 -1.73 -1.91 -5.48
CA VAL A 29 -0.90 -1.02 -4.68
C VAL A 29 -1.73 -0.40 -3.56
N ASP A 30 -1.25 -0.57 -2.35
CA ASP A 30 -1.79 -0.02 -1.11
C ASP A 30 -3.31 -0.26 -0.92
N PRO A 31 -3.78 -1.52 -0.83
CA PRO A 31 -5.19 -1.86 -0.65
C PRO A 31 -5.66 -1.56 0.78
N GLY A 32 -5.55 -0.30 1.21
CA GLY A 32 -5.96 0.18 2.51
C GLY A 32 -7.02 1.26 2.42
N VAL A 33 -7.75 1.43 3.52
CA VAL A 33 -8.72 2.51 3.68
C VAL A 33 -8.84 2.85 5.15
N SER A 34 -8.92 4.15 5.43
CA SER A 34 -9.12 4.65 6.79
C SER A 34 -9.96 5.93 6.79
N PHE A 35 -10.12 6.53 7.96
CA PHE A 35 -10.75 7.82 8.17
C PHE A 35 -9.94 8.62 9.19
N ALA A 36 -10.16 9.93 9.24
CA ALA A 36 -9.60 10.76 10.30
C ALA A 36 -10.41 10.53 11.59
N PRO A 37 -9.82 10.01 12.68
CA PRO A 37 -10.56 9.74 13.91
C PRO A 37 -11.10 11.02 14.56
N ARG A 38 -10.45 12.15 14.29
CA ARG A 38 -10.95 13.49 14.58
C ARG A 38 -10.65 14.43 13.44
N ARG A 39 -11.61 15.27 13.05
CA ARG A 39 -11.41 16.46 12.19
C ARG A 39 -11.90 17.68 12.96
N TYR A 40 -11.04 18.67 13.14
CA TYR A 40 -11.35 19.87 13.94
C TYR A 40 -11.88 19.55 15.35
N GLY A 41 -11.40 18.46 15.95
CA GLY A 41 -11.83 17.99 17.28
C GLY A 41 -13.13 17.16 17.30
N LEU A 42 -13.85 17.04 16.18
CA LEU A 42 -15.10 16.31 16.06
C LEU A 42 -14.88 14.85 15.62
N PRO A 43 -15.70 13.90 16.09
CA PRO A 43 -15.67 12.52 15.61
C PRO A 43 -16.08 12.43 14.13
N PRO A 44 -15.76 11.33 13.43
CA PRO A 44 -16.21 11.12 12.06
C PRO A 44 -17.74 11.09 11.97
N HIS A 45 -18.30 11.68 10.92
CA HIS A 45 -19.73 11.62 10.64
C HIS A 45 -20.12 10.22 10.16
N GLU A 46 -21.37 9.79 10.41
CA GLU A 46 -21.86 8.46 9.99
C GLU A 46 -21.72 8.22 8.47
N ILE A 47 -21.87 9.27 7.67
CA ILE A 47 -21.65 9.24 6.22
C ILE A 47 -20.19 8.88 5.88
N GLU A 48 -19.20 9.42 6.61
CA GLU A 48 -17.79 9.06 6.42
C GLU A 48 -17.56 7.59 6.76
N LEU A 49 -18.13 7.10 7.86
CA LEU A 49 -18.02 5.70 8.27
C LEU A 49 -18.69 4.74 7.26
N LYS A 50 -19.84 5.13 6.72
CA LYS A 50 -20.51 4.39 5.64
C LYS A 50 -19.62 4.34 4.40
N ARG A 51 -19.02 5.48 4.02
CA ARG A 51 -18.15 5.56 2.84
C ARG A 51 -16.90 4.70 2.99
N VAL A 52 -16.28 4.67 4.18
CA VAL A 52 -15.16 3.76 4.47
C VAL A 52 -15.55 2.31 4.24
N LYS A 53 -16.71 1.87 4.75
CA LYS A 53 -17.20 0.50 4.56
C LYS A 53 -17.45 0.18 3.08
N GLU A 54 -18.01 1.11 2.31
CA GLU A 54 -18.23 0.93 0.88
C GLU A 54 -16.91 0.73 0.10
N VAL A 55 -15.91 1.57 0.39
CA VAL A 55 -14.58 1.48 -0.24
C VAL A 55 -13.86 0.21 0.20
N GLU A 56 -13.94 -0.14 1.49
CA GLU A 56 -13.37 -1.37 2.02
C GLU A 56 -13.94 -2.63 1.35
N ASN A 57 -15.26 -2.70 1.18
CA ASN A 57 -15.91 -3.78 0.45
C ASN A 57 -15.48 -3.82 -1.02
N ALA A 58 -15.26 -2.66 -1.65
CA ALA A 58 -14.72 -2.60 -3.00
C ALA A 58 -13.27 -3.11 -3.08
N ILE A 59 -12.41 -2.74 -2.12
CA ILE A 59 -11.04 -3.25 -2.00
C ILE A 59 -11.05 -4.77 -1.83
N LEU A 60 -11.86 -5.30 -0.91
CA LEU A 60 -11.95 -6.74 -0.65
C LEU A 60 -12.36 -7.53 -1.91
N ARG A 61 -13.35 -7.04 -2.67
CA ARG A 61 -13.77 -7.67 -3.93
C ARG A 61 -12.66 -7.69 -4.97
N GLU A 62 -11.98 -6.56 -5.16
CA GLU A 62 -10.89 -6.44 -6.13
C GLU A 62 -9.65 -7.26 -5.72
N LEU A 63 -9.50 -7.57 -4.43
CA LEU A 63 -8.46 -8.46 -3.94
C LEU A 63 -8.72 -9.92 -4.28
N GLU A 64 -9.95 -10.39 -4.52
CA GLU A 64 -10.24 -11.81 -4.74
C GLU A 64 -9.39 -12.42 -5.88
N ASP A 65 -9.26 -11.70 -6.99
CA ASP A 65 -8.53 -12.07 -8.21
C ASP A 65 -7.18 -11.33 -8.37
N THR A 66 -6.69 -10.64 -7.35
CA THR A 66 -5.37 -9.97 -7.38
C THR A 66 -4.22 -10.97 -7.28
N ASP A 67 -3.22 -10.85 -8.16
CA ASP A 67 -2.00 -11.68 -8.17
C ASP A 67 -0.94 -11.17 -7.16
N ILE A 68 -0.72 -9.86 -7.17
CA ILE A 68 0.38 -9.19 -6.46
C ILE A 68 -0.19 -8.03 -5.64
N ILE A 69 0.12 -8.01 -4.35
CA ILE A 69 -0.16 -6.87 -3.46
C ILE A 69 1.14 -6.13 -3.19
N ILE A 70 1.09 -4.80 -3.30
CA ILE A 70 2.20 -3.93 -2.94
C ILE A 70 1.80 -3.09 -1.73
N ILE A 71 2.65 -3.06 -0.69
CA ILE A 71 2.47 -2.20 0.48
C ILE A 71 3.67 -1.26 0.55
N THR A 72 3.46 0.02 0.21
CA THR A 72 4.52 1.03 0.12
C THR A 72 5.02 1.48 1.48
N HIS A 73 4.16 1.44 2.51
CA HIS A 73 4.51 1.69 3.90
C HIS A 73 3.37 1.26 4.84
N TYR A 74 3.60 1.31 6.16
CA TYR A 74 2.69 0.73 7.15
C TYR A 74 1.79 1.76 7.86
N HIS A 75 1.17 2.68 7.12
CA HIS A 75 0.02 3.44 7.61
C HIS A 75 -1.30 2.69 7.33
N TYR A 76 -2.30 2.86 8.18
CA TYR A 76 -3.52 2.04 8.18
C TYR A 76 -4.42 2.26 6.95
N ASP A 77 -4.22 3.35 6.24
CA ASP A 77 -4.81 3.70 4.95
C ASP A 77 -4.12 3.02 3.76
N HIS A 78 -3.03 2.24 3.96
CA HIS A 78 -2.27 1.59 2.88
C HIS A 78 -2.41 0.06 2.85
N TYR A 79 -3.00 -0.56 3.88
CA TYR A 79 -3.18 -2.02 3.89
C TYR A 79 -4.34 -2.43 4.79
N LEU A 80 -4.93 -3.60 4.50
CA LEU A 80 -5.94 -4.21 5.38
C LEU A 80 -5.26 -4.71 6.65
N TYR A 81 -5.56 -4.06 7.78
CA TYR A 81 -4.87 -4.28 9.06
C TYR A 81 -5.74 -4.96 10.12
N ARG A 82 -7.01 -5.27 9.81
CA ARG A 82 -7.96 -5.91 10.73
C ARG A 82 -7.95 -7.41 10.53
N GLN A 83 -8.12 -8.15 11.62
CA GLN A 83 -7.89 -9.60 11.65
C GLN A 83 -8.86 -10.37 10.75
N GLU A 84 -10.10 -9.87 10.62
CA GLU A 84 -11.13 -10.43 9.76
C GLU A 84 -10.82 -10.34 8.25
N HIS A 85 -9.85 -9.50 7.85
CA HIS A 85 -9.47 -9.32 6.43
C HIS A 85 -8.20 -10.06 6.03
N ILE A 86 -7.57 -10.78 6.95
CA ILE A 86 -6.25 -11.37 6.74
C ILE A 86 -6.25 -12.46 5.67
N GLU A 87 -7.38 -13.16 5.49
CA GLU A 87 -7.55 -14.13 4.40
C GLU A 87 -7.44 -13.48 3.01
N ALA A 88 -7.66 -12.18 2.87
CA ALA A 88 -7.52 -11.48 1.58
C ALA A 88 -6.09 -11.48 1.04
N TYR A 89 -5.07 -11.80 1.85
CA TYR A 89 -3.68 -11.93 1.42
C TYR A 89 -3.33 -13.34 0.92
N LYS A 90 -4.22 -14.32 1.12
CA LYS A 90 -3.93 -15.74 0.87
C LYS A 90 -3.61 -16.02 -0.59
N GLY A 91 -2.53 -16.77 -0.83
CA GLY A 91 -2.12 -17.20 -2.16
C GLY A 91 -1.53 -16.10 -3.06
N LYS A 92 -1.37 -14.88 -2.54
CA LYS A 92 -0.86 -13.73 -3.29
C LYS A 92 0.63 -13.54 -3.08
N ILE A 93 1.29 -12.87 -4.02
CA ILE A 93 2.67 -12.39 -3.84
C ILE A 93 2.60 -11.01 -3.19
N LEU A 94 3.29 -10.83 -2.08
CA LEU A 94 3.35 -9.57 -1.35
C LEU A 94 4.72 -8.94 -1.57
N LEU A 95 4.75 -7.74 -2.15
CA LEU A 95 5.95 -6.90 -2.25
C LEU A 95 5.78 -5.75 -1.26
N VAL A 96 6.49 -5.80 -0.14
CA VAL A 96 6.24 -4.88 0.98
C VAL A 96 7.48 -4.09 1.33
N LYS A 97 7.29 -2.84 1.79
CA LYS A 97 8.33 -2.06 2.45
C LYS A 97 9.07 -2.93 3.48
N ASN A 98 10.39 -2.82 3.54
CA ASN A 98 11.19 -3.58 4.50
C ASN A 98 10.70 -3.31 5.95
N PRO A 99 10.29 -4.35 6.71
CA PRO A 99 9.65 -4.17 8.01
C PRO A 99 10.64 -3.87 9.14
N THR A 100 11.95 -3.93 8.90
CA THR A 100 13.00 -3.75 9.92
C THR A 100 14.05 -2.71 9.57
N GLN A 101 14.24 -2.38 8.28
CA GLN A 101 15.23 -1.39 7.81
C GLN A 101 14.56 -0.10 7.35
N SER A 102 15.24 1.03 7.59
CA SER A 102 14.78 2.39 7.24
C SER A 102 13.28 2.55 7.51
N ILE A 103 12.90 2.40 8.79
CA ILE A 103 11.52 2.33 9.25
C ILE A 103 11.44 2.88 10.67
N ASN A 104 10.37 3.61 10.98
CA ASN A 104 10.14 4.10 12.34
C ASN A 104 9.55 2.99 13.25
N VAL A 105 9.45 3.26 14.55
CA VAL A 105 8.90 2.31 15.52
C VAL A 105 7.44 1.94 15.22
N SER A 106 6.61 2.91 14.86
CA SER A 106 5.17 2.67 14.62
C SER A 106 4.93 1.74 13.44
N GLN A 107 5.57 2.02 12.31
CA GLN A 107 5.51 1.18 11.12
C GLN A 107 6.10 -0.20 11.39
N ARG A 108 7.21 -0.32 12.14
CA ARG A 108 7.79 -1.63 12.52
C ARG A 108 6.82 -2.47 13.35
N ILE A 109 6.14 -1.88 14.34
CA ILE A 109 5.12 -2.56 15.14
C ILE A 109 3.96 -3.03 14.27
N ARG A 110 3.51 -2.18 13.35
CA ARG A 110 2.40 -2.46 12.42
C ARG A 110 2.75 -3.57 11.43
N ALA A 111 3.96 -3.55 10.89
CA ALA A 111 4.50 -4.58 10.02
C ALA A 111 4.61 -5.93 10.75
N HIS A 112 5.17 -5.93 11.97
CA HIS A 112 5.23 -7.12 12.81
C HIS A 112 3.82 -7.66 13.14
N ARG A 113 2.86 -6.78 13.43
CA ARG A 113 1.48 -7.18 13.69
C ARG A 113 0.86 -7.87 12.48
N LEU A 114 1.03 -7.31 11.28
CA LEU A 114 0.50 -7.86 10.04
C LEU A 114 1.17 -9.18 9.67
N LEU A 115 2.50 -9.16 9.49
CA LEU A 115 3.26 -10.28 8.93
C LEU A 115 3.39 -11.43 9.93
N LYS A 116 3.77 -11.14 11.18
CA LYS A 116 4.06 -12.14 12.21
C LYS A 116 2.83 -12.49 13.05
N ARG A 117 2.25 -11.51 13.75
CA ARG A 117 1.19 -11.77 14.74
C ARG A 117 -0.11 -12.28 14.10
N PHE A 118 -0.50 -11.72 12.96
CA PHE A 118 -1.66 -12.19 12.20
C PHE A 118 -1.31 -13.30 11.19
N GLY A 119 -0.04 -13.66 11.03
CA GLY A 119 0.39 -14.78 10.20
C GLY A 119 0.22 -14.58 8.69
N VAL A 120 0.11 -13.34 8.20
CA VAL A 120 -0.01 -13.05 6.76
C VAL A 120 1.13 -13.68 5.97
N GLU A 121 2.34 -13.72 6.53
CA GLU A 121 3.50 -14.31 5.84
C GLU A 121 3.35 -15.81 5.56
N ASN A 122 2.52 -16.50 6.34
CA ASN A 122 2.24 -17.93 6.19
C ASN A 122 1.06 -18.19 5.24
N LEU A 123 0.21 -17.19 5.02
CA LEU A 123 -0.96 -17.28 4.13
C LEU A 123 -0.63 -16.85 2.70
N ALA A 124 0.22 -15.83 2.56
CA ALA A 124 0.71 -15.36 1.29
C ALA A 124 1.47 -16.48 0.55
N LYS A 125 1.40 -16.47 -0.78
CA LYS A 125 2.22 -17.37 -1.61
C LYS A 125 3.71 -17.06 -1.44
N LYS A 126 4.04 -15.77 -1.31
CA LYS A 126 5.40 -15.28 -1.10
C LYS A 126 5.37 -13.88 -0.52
N VAL A 127 6.28 -13.57 0.39
CA VAL A 127 6.53 -12.21 0.88
C VAL A 127 7.95 -11.81 0.51
N GLU A 128 8.11 -10.68 -0.14
CA GLU A 128 9.39 -10.09 -0.54
C GLU A 128 9.49 -8.66 -0.02
N TYR A 129 10.65 -8.31 0.52
CA TYR A 129 10.93 -6.92 0.92
C TYR A 129 11.39 -6.13 -0.29
N ALA A 130 10.79 -4.96 -0.50
CA ALA A 130 10.79 -4.29 -1.79
C ALA A 130 11.87 -3.20 -1.93
N ASP A 131 12.34 -2.59 -0.85
CA ASP A 131 13.31 -1.49 -0.82
C ASP A 131 14.49 -1.70 -1.78
N SER A 132 14.70 -0.76 -2.71
CA SER A 132 15.78 -0.78 -3.70
C SER A 132 15.85 -2.03 -4.59
N ARG A 133 14.74 -2.75 -4.78
CA ARG A 133 14.72 -3.99 -5.57
C ARG A 133 13.83 -3.87 -6.80
N THR A 134 14.18 -4.69 -7.79
CA THR A 134 13.40 -4.88 -9.00
C THR A 134 12.92 -6.33 -9.07
N PHE A 135 11.66 -6.50 -9.47
CA PHE A 135 11.02 -7.80 -9.66
C PHE A 135 10.50 -7.94 -11.09
N HIS A 136 10.67 -9.12 -11.68
CA HIS A 136 10.21 -9.41 -13.04
C HIS A 136 9.12 -10.48 -13.00
N PHE A 137 7.97 -10.18 -13.62
CA PHE A 137 6.84 -11.10 -13.71
C PHE A 137 6.27 -11.05 -15.14
N LYS A 138 6.36 -12.16 -15.90
CA LYS A 138 5.98 -12.18 -17.32
C LYS A 138 6.70 -11.03 -18.07
N CYS A 139 5.98 -10.17 -18.80
CA CYS A 139 6.53 -8.97 -19.44
C CYS A 139 6.49 -7.70 -18.56
N CYS A 140 6.20 -7.83 -17.26
CA CYS A 140 6.10 -6.73 -16.30
C CYS A 140 7.37 -6.63 -15.46
N THR A 141 7.87 -5.41 -15.29
CA THR A 141 8.95 -5.06 -14.36
C THR A 141 8.39 -4.17 -13.26
N ILE A 142 8.67 -4.49 -12.00
CA ILE A 142 8.27 -3.71 -10.84
C ILE A 142 9.53 -3.23 -10.12
N ASP A 143 9.83 -1.94 -10.23
CA ASP A 143 11.00 -1.31 -9.61
C ASP A 143 10.56 -0.54 -8.37
N PHE A 144 11.32 -0.66 -7.29
CA PHE A 144 11.13 0.11 -6.08
C PHE A 144 12.28 1.08 -5.87
N SER A 145 11.94 2.28 -5.43
CA SER A 145 12.96 3.24 -5.00
C SER A 145 13.74 2.72 -3.78
N PRO A 146 14.89 3.33 -3.47
CA PRO A 146 15.38 3.33 -2.10
C PRO A 146 14.29 3.77 -1.11
N PRO A 147 14.38 3.38 0.17
CA PRO A 147 13.50 3.91 1.18
C PRO A 147 13.71 5.43 1.28
N VAL A 148 12.64 6.21 1.09
CA VAL A 148 12.67 7.68 1.10
C VAL A 148 11.85 8.22 2.27
N PRO A 149 12.12 9.44 2.77
CA PRO A 149 11.34 10.04 3.84
C PRO A 149 9.84 10.12 3.52
N HIS A 150 9.01 9.84 4.51
CA HIS A 150 7.56 10.10 4.46
C HIS A 150 7.33 11.61 4.69
N GLY A 151 7.48 12.40 3.63
CA GLY A 151 7.45 13.87 3.69
C GLY A 151 8.78 14.48 4.13
N ILE A 152 8.72 15.44 5.06
CA ILE A 152 9.92 16.13 5.56
C ILE A 152 10.86 15.12 6.24
N GLU A 153 12.14 15.23 5.93
CA GLU A 153 13.20 14.41 6.49
C GLU A 153 13.35 14.60 8.01
N GLY A 154 13.68 13.52 8.73
CA GLY A 154 13.83 13.55 10.18
C GLY A 154 12.52 13.61 10.98
N THR A 155 11.36 13.56 10.33
CA THR A 155 10.06 13.51 11.02
C THR A 155 9.77 12.13 11.60
N LYS A 156 8.78 12.07 12.50
CA LYS A 156 8.32 10.82 13.12
C LYS A 156 7.53 9.94 12.15
N LEU A 157 7.23 10.37 10.92
CA LEU A 157 6.43 9.62 9.95
C LEU A 157 7.18 8.40 9.38
N GLY A 158 8.52 8.44 9.40
CA GLY A 158 9.37 7.34 8.96
C GLY A 158 9.66 7.40 7.47
N TYR A 159 9.57 6.25 6.81
CA TYR A 159 9.97 6.10 5.41
C TYR A 159 8.90 5.35 4.62
N VAL A 160 8.91 5.58 3.31
CA VAL A 160 8.08 4.91 2.31
C VAL A 160 8.97 4.37 1.19
N VAL A 161 8.40 3.56 0.30
CA VAL A 161 9.00 3.26 -1.00
C VAL A 161 8.06 3.66 -2.12
N MET A 162 8.61 4.26 -3.17
CA MET A 162 7.91 4.50 -4.42
C MET A 162 7.97 3.23 -5.26
N VAL A 163 6.97 3.03 -6.12
CA VAL A 163 6.94 1.88 -7.03
C VAL A 163 6.68 2.34 -8.46
N ARG A 164 7.46 1.80 -9.39
CA ARG A 164 7.22 1.88 -10.82
C ARG A 164 6.81 0.51 -11.32
N VAL A 165 5.67 0.44 -12.00
CA VAL A 165 5.20 -0.74 -12.72
C VAL A 165 5.35 -0.47 -14.21
N GLY A 166 6.22 -1.22 -14.88
CA GLY A 166 6.60 -1.02 -16.28
C GLY A 166 6.35 -2.23 -17.17
N SER A 167 6.12 -1.95 -18.45
CA SER A 167 6.14 -2.92 -19.56
C SER A 167 6.66 -2.22 -20.81
N GLU A 168 6.75 -2.94 -21.93
CA GLU A 168 7.11 -2.35 -23.23
C GLU A 168 6.16 -1.22 -23.67
N THR A 169 4.91 -1.22 -23.19
CA THR A 169 3.91 -0.21 -23.57
C THR A 169 3.93 1.06 -22.72
N GLY A 170 4.79 1.12 -21.71
CA GLY A 170 4.92 2.26 -20.81
C GLY A 170 4.98 1.86 -19.34
N SER A 171 4.96 2.86 -18.45
CA SER A 171 5.02 2.66 -17.01
C SER A 171 4.10 3.58 -16.24
N ILE A 172 3.65 3.09 -15.09
CA ILE A 172 2.94 3.84 -14.05
C ILE A 172 3.87 3.95 -12.84
N VAL A 173 3.90 5.14 -12.23
CA VAL A 173 4.62 5.38 -10.98
C VAL A 173 3.61 5.74 -9.89
N VAL A 174 3.71 5.06 -8.75
CA VAL A 174 3.00 5.41 -7.52
C VAL A 174 4.05 5.89 -6.51
N ALA A 175 4.03 7.19 -6.22
CA ALA A 175 5.02 7.84 -5.38
C ALA A 175 4.80 7.67 -3.87
N SER A 176 3.71 7.01 -3.45
CA SER A 176 3.33 6.91 -2.03
C SER A 176 3.22 8.29 -1.36
N ASP A 177 3.26 8.32 -0.03
CA ASP A 177 3.09 9.53 0.77
C ASP A 177 4.41 10.33 0.94
N VAL A 178 5.11 10.61 -0.15
CA VAL A 178 6.32 11.47 -0.10
C VAL A 178 6.00 12.95 0.18
N GLN A 179 4.71 13.33 0.17
CA GLN A 179 4.22 14.70 0.39
C GLN A 179 4.79 15.76 -0.58
N GLY A 180 5.20 15.33 -1.78
CA GLY A 180 5.86 16.18 -2.78
C GLY A 180 7.39 16.23 -2.61
N PRO A 181 8.06 17.24 -3.20
CA PRO A 181 9.53 17.36 -3.15
C PRO A 181 10.00 17.94 -1.79
N MET A 182 9.64 17.27 -0.70
CA MET A 182 9.97 17.70 0.67
C MET A 182 11.38 17.27 1.12
N SER A 183 12.09 16.48 0.32
CA SER A 183 13.50 16.08 0.52
C SER A 183 14.20 15.96 -0.84
N LEU A 184 15.52 16.17 -0.88
CA LEU A 184 16.33 15.90 -2.09
C LEU A 184 16.30 14.41 -2.46
N ASN A 185 16.04 13.53 -1.50
CA ASN A 185 15.92 12.09 -1.73
C ASN A 185 14.60 11.69 -2.41
N THR A 186 13.66 12.62 -2.59
CA THR A 186 12.35 12.38 -3.25
C THR A 186 12.22 13.06 -4.62
N LEU A 187 13.32 13.60 -5.16
CA LEU A 187 13.40 14.24 -6.48
C LEU A 187 13.86 13.27 -7.57
#